data_AF-A0A970HUC2-F1
#
_entry.id   AF-A0A970HUC2-F1
#
_cell.length_a   1.000
_cell.length_b   1.000
_cell.length_c   1.000
_cell.angle_alpha   90.00
_cell.angle_beta   90.00
_cell.angle_gamma   90.00
#
_symmetry.space_group_name_H-M   'P 1'
#
loop_
_entity.id
_entity.type
_entity.pdbx_description
1 polymer ?
#
loop_
_entity_poly.entity_id
_entity_poly.type
_entity_poly.pdbx_seq_one_letter_code
_entity_poly.pdbx_strand_id
1 'polypeptide(L)'
;MVRKVASKHAIKSVMTFGGEPLLYPDDVCMIHSAARDAGIAVRQLITNGFFSRDEAKIKKVVSDLAESGVNDLLLSVDAFHQEFIPLEPVVIFAKAALEMQIPSFRVHPAWLGGRDADNPYNRKTHEILSVFNEMGIPSSDGNVIFAAGNALKYLSEYFNSNEEYENEYTEKNSDIVAISVEPNGDVLDGNIYKSDIIDILQNCVPDDE
;
A
#
# COMPACT_ATOMS: atom_id res chain seq x y z
N MET A 1 2.04 -19.11 -3.29
CA MET A 1 1.11 -18.44 -4.21
C MET A 1 1.82 -17.71 -5.34
N VAL A 2 2.57 -16.63 -5.07
CA VAL A 2 3.23 -15.77 -6.09
C VAL A 2 3.93 -16.57 -7.20
N ARG A 3 4.87 -17.47 -6.83
CA ARG A 3 5.61 -18.30 -7.81
C ARG A 3 4.69 -19.14 -8.71
N LYS A 4 3.58 -19.66 -8.18
CA LYS A 4 2.62 -20.46 -8.95
C LYS A 4 1.91 -19.59 -9.98
N VAL A 5 1.34 -18.47 -9.55
CA VAL A 5 0.64 -17.53 -10.43
C VAL A 5 1.58 -17.01 -11.52
N ALA A 6 2.80 -16.59 -11.16
CA ALA A 6 3.80 -16.10 -12.10
C ALA A 6 4.31 -17.16 -13.10
N SER A 7 4.18 -18.45 -12.78
CA SER A 7 4.51 -19.54 -13.73
C SER A 7 3.42 -19.82 -14.76
N LYS A 8 2.21 -19.27 -14.55
CA LYS A 8 1.05 -19.45 -15.44
C LYS A 8 0.64 -18.17 -16.16
N HIS A 9 0.92 -17.01 -15.55
CA HIS A 9 0.52 -15.70 -16.05
C HIS A 9 1.70 -14.75 -16.08
N ALA A 10 1.71 -13.84 -17.05
CA ALA A 10 2.70 -12.77 -17.14
C ALA A 10 2.39 -11.65 -16.14
N ILE A 11 2.72 -11.89 -14.87
CA ILE A 11 2.49 -10.93 -13.79
C ILE A 11 3.45 -9.75 -13.91
N LYS A 12 2.90 -8.54 -14.03
CA LYS A 12 3.66 -7.30 -14.19
C LYS A 12 4.10 -6.71 -12.85
N SER A 13 3.27 -6.86 -11.82
CA SER A 13 3.47 -6.26 -10.51
C SER A 13 2.95 -7.15 -9.38
N VAL A 14 3.58 -7.05 -8.21
CA VAL A 14 3.07 -7.52 -6.92
C VAL A 14 3.07 -6.35 -5.95
N MET A 15 1.99 -6.22 -5.18
CA MET A 15 1.85 -5.18 -4.16
C MET A 15 1.53 -5.83 -2.82
N THR A 16 2.15 -5.32 -1.75
CA THR A 16 1.73 -5.61 -0.36
C THR A 16 1.26 -4.32 0.28
N PHE A 17 0.02 -4.30 0.76
CA PHE A 17 -0.65 -3.15 1.37
C PHE A 17 -1.76 -3.65 2.32
N GLY A 18 -2.57 -2.75 2.88
CA GLY A 18 -3.74 -3.07 3.69
C GLY A 18 -3.82 -2.19 4.94
N GLY A 19 -3.82 -2.83 6.11
CA GLY A 19 -3.51 -2.15 7.38
C GLY A 19 -2.03 -1.74 7.43
N GLU A 20 -1.30 -2.12 8.47
CA GLU A 20 0.16 -1.97 8.48
C GLU A 20 0.84 -3.32 8.13
N PRO A 21 1.31 -3.51 6.88
CA PRO A 21 1.92 -4.78 6.47
C PRO A 21 3.21 -5.10 7.22
N LEU A 22 3.94 -4.11 7.74
CA LEU A 22 5.20 -4.31 8.48
C LEU A 22 4.98 -4.74 9.94
N LEU A 23 3.75 -5.01 10.35
CA LEU A 23 3.49 -5.88 11.51
C LEU A 23 3.96 -7.33 11.26
N TYR A 24 4.03 -7.74 9.98
CA TYR A 24 4.48 -9.05 9.53
C TYR A 24 5.61 -8.90 8.48
N PRO A 25 6.77 -8.31 8.85
CA PRO A 25 7.81 -7.95 7.88
C PRO A 25 8.42 -9.18 7.19
N ASP A 26 8.53 -10.31 7.90
CA ASP A 26 9.06 -11.56 7.34
C ASP A 26 8.19 -12.09 6.18
N ASP A 27 6.86 -12.01 6.33
CA ASP A 27 5.91 -12.43 5.30
C ASP A 27 5.98 -11.50 4.07
N VAL A 28 6.07 -10.19 4.31
CA VAL A 28 6.28 -9.18 3.25
C VAL A 28 7.57 -9.48 2.47
N CYS A 29 8.69 -9.67 3.18
CA CYS A 29 9.97 -10.01 2.56
C CYS A 29 9.91 -11.35 1.79
N MET A 30 9.19 -12.35 2.29
CA MET A 30 9.02 -13.63 1.61
C MET A 30 8.21 -13.48 0.30
N ILE A 31 7.15 -12.67 0.31
CA ILE A 31 6.33 -12.36 -0.87
C ILE A 31 7.17 -11.66 -1.94
N HIS A 32 7.90 -10.60 -1.55
CA HIS A 32 8.72 -9.83 -2.49
C HIS A 32 9.92 -10.60 -3.01
N SER A 33 10.56 -11.43 -2.17
CA SER A 33 11.61 -12.35 -2.62
C SER A 33 11.08 -13.35 -3.65
N ALA A 34 9.89 -13.92 -3.41
CA ALA A 34 9.26 -14.81 -4.37
C ALA A 34 8.91 -14.11 -5.70
N ALA A 35 8.48 -12.85 -5.64
CA ALA A 35 8.21 -12.04 -6.83
C ALA A 35 9.48 -11.71 -7.62
N ARG A 36 10.56 -11.35 -6.91
CA ARG A 36 11.89 -11.08 -7.49
C ARG A 36 12.44 -12.33 -8.18
N ASP A 37 12.43 -13.47 -7.50
CA ASP A 37 12.94 -14.74 -8.04
C ASP A 37 12.12 -15.21 -9.26
N ALA A 38 10.83 -14.85 -9.32
CA ALA A 38 9.96 -15.12 -10.46
C ALA A 38 10.08 -14.09 -11.60
N GLY A 39 10.94 -13.08 -11.47
CA GLY A 39 11.17 -12.06 -12.50
C GLY A 39 10.05 -11.02 -12.64
N ILE A 40 9.16 -10.88 -11.65
CA ILE A 40 8.10 -9.87 -11.66
C ILE A 40 8.73 -8.48 -11.53
N ALA A 41 8.48 -7.59 -12.49
CA ALA A 41 9.22 -6.34 -12.64
C ALA A 41 8.97 -5.34 -11.51
N VAL A 42 7.71 -5.12 -11.14
CA VAL A 42 7.31 -4.15 -10.10
C VAL A 42 6.94 -4.88 -8.82
N ARG A 43 7.57 -4.47 -7.71
CA ARG A 43 7.43 -5.09 -6.39
C ARG A 43 7.21 -3.97 -5.39
N GLN A 44 5.94 -3.63 -5.22
CA GLN A 44 5.49 -2.44 -4.50
C GLN A 44 5.11 -2.73 -3.05
N LEU A 45 5.52 -1.86 -2.14
CA LEU A 45 5.05 -1.83 -0.76
C LEU A 45 4.41 -0.47 -0.47
N ILE A 46 3.20 -0.51 0.09
CA ILE A 46 2.54 0.65 0.71
C ILE A 46 2.51 0.43 2.22
N THR A 47 3.08 1.35 3.00
CA THR A 47 3.19 1.24 4.47
C THR A 47 3.14 2.62 5.10
N ASN A 48 2.64 2.73 6.34
CA ASN A 48 2.77 3.98 7.11
C ASN A 48 4.14 4.09 7.82
N GLY A 49 4.96 3.05 7.77
CA GLY A 49 6.32 3.00 8.32
C GLY A 49 6.40 2.85 9.85
N PHE A 50 5.27 2.73 10.55
CA PHE A 50 5.22 2.61 12.01
C PHE A 50 4.78 1.21 12.48
N PHE A 51 5.78 0.40 12.84
CA PHE A 51 5.60 -0.92 13.46
C PHE A 51 6.50 -1.12 14.69
N SER A 52 7.37 -0.14 14.98
CA SER A 52 8.28 -0.16 16.12
C SER A 52 8.73 1.25 16.49
N ARG A 53 9.27 1.40 17.71
CA ARG A 53 10.04 2.57 18.15
C ARG A 53 11.54 2.27 18.28
N ASP A 54 11.93 1.02 18.06
CA ASP A 54 13.33 0.60 18.10
C ASP A 54 13.99 0.91 16.75
N GLU A 55 14.87 1.90 16.74
CA GLU A 55 15.61 2.32 15.54
C GLU A 55 16.39 1.17 14.89
N ALA A 56 17.00 0.28 15.68
CA ALA A 56 17.75 -0.84 15.13
C ALA A 56 16.81 -1.84 14.44
N LYS A 57 15.63 -2.09 15.02
CA LYS A 57 14.60 -2.91 14.39
C LYS A 57 14.07 -2.26 13.11
N ILE A 58 13.85 -0.95 13.10
CA ILE A 58 13.38 -0.22 11.92
C ILE A 58 14.39 -0.36 10.78
N LYS A 59 15.67 -0.07 11.04
CA LYS A 59 16.75 -0.18 10.06
C LYS A 59 16.92 -1.62 9.54
N LYS A 60 16.84 -2.61 10.43
CA LYS A 60 16.87 -4.04 10.07
C LYS A 60 15.77 -4.38 9.06
N VAL A 61 14.52 -4.02 9.35
CA VAL A 61 13.39 -4.31 8.45
C VAL A 61 13.57 -3.60 7.11
N VAL A 62 14.00 -2.35 7.08
CA VAL A 62 14.25 -1.64 5.81
C VAL A 62 15.36 -2.31 4.99
N SER A 63 16.43 -2.78 5.63
CA SER A 63 17.47 -3.59 4.95
C SER A 63 16.87 -4.86 4.35
N ASP A 64 16.07 -5.58 5.13
CA ASP A 64 15.44 -6.83 4.70
C ASP A 64 14.46 -6.60 3.53
N LEU A 65 13.73 -5.48 3.52
CA LEU A 65 12.86 -5.08 2.41
C LEU A 65 13.66 -4.84 1.13
N ALA A 66 14.75 -4.07 1.20
CA ALA A 66 15.62 -3.83 0.06
C ALA A 66 16.24 -5.13 -0.46
N GLU A 67 16.74 -5.98 0.44
CA GLU A 67 17.30 -7.29 0.11
C GLU A 67 16.27 -8.23 -0.51
N SER A 68 15.02 -8.22 -0.03
CA SER A 68 13.91 -9.00 -0.60
C SER A 68 13.55 -8.59 -2.03
N GLY A 69 14.01 -7.41 -2.45
CA GLY A 69 13.83 -6.90 -3.79
C GLY A 69 12.67 -5.92 -3.93
N VAL A 70 12.09 -5.39 -2.84
CA VAL A 70 11.16 -4.25 -2.95
C VAL A 70 11.83 -3.15 -3.76
N ASN A 71 11.16 -2.69 -4.82
CA ASN A 71 11.72 -1.67 -5.71
C ASN A 71 10.80 -0.47 -5.92
N ASP A 72 9.58 -0.52 -5.38
CA ASP A 72 8.64 0.59 -5.38
C ASP A 72 8.06 0.74 -3.97
N LEU A 73 8.36 1.85 -3.30
CA LEU A 73 8.01 2.09 -1.90
C LEU A 73 7.21 3.37 -1.78
N LEU A 74 5.96 3.22 -1.34
CA LEU A 74 5.04 4.31 -1.00
C LEU A 74 4.93 4.39 0.52
N LEU A 75 5.51 5.44 1.10
CA LEU A 75 5.41 5.69 2.55
C LEU A 75 4.23 6.63 2.82
N SER A 76 3.17 6.12 3.44
CA SER A 76 1.96 6.86 3.76
C SER A 76 2.23 7.89 4.86
N VAL A 77 2.14 9.16 4.50
CA VAL A 77 2.46 10.30 5.37
C VAL A 77 1.45 11.41 5.12
N ASP A 78 0.64 11.70 6.12
CA ASP A 78 -0.41 12.71 6.08
C ASP A 78 -0.96 12.98 7.49
N ALA A 79 -1.85 13.97 7.58
CA ALA A 79 -2.48 14.33 8.84
C ALA A 79 -3.27 13.18 9.48
N PHE A 80 -3.85 12.29 8.67
CA PHE A 80 -4.72 11.21 9.14
C PHE A 80 -3.91 10.10 9.81
N HIS A 81 -2.75 9.74 9.25
CA HIS A 81 -1.83 8.82 9.89
C HIS A 81 -1.21 9.44 11.14
N GLN A 82 -0.65 10.65 11.01
CA GLN A 82 0.11 11.29 12.10
C GLN A 82 -0.74 11.77 13.28
N GLU A 83 -2.08 11.74 13.17
CA GLU A 83 -2.98 11.87 14.32
C GLU A 83 -2.87 10.68 15.28
N PHE A 84 -2.57 9.47 14.78
CA PHE A 84 -2.55 8.23 15.56
C PHE A 84 -1.15 7.66 15.79
N ILE A 85 -0.19 7.94 14.90
CA ILE A 85 1.18 7.43 14.98
C ILE A 85 2.20 8.57 15.09
N PRO A 86 3.28 8.40 15.90
CA PRO A 86 4.32 9.42 16.00
C PRO A 86 5.12 9.53 14.69
N LEU A 87 5.46 10.77 14.32
CA LEU A 87 6.23 11.03 13.10
C LEU A 87 7.69 10.58 13.18
N GLU A 88 8.31 10.59 14.37
CA GLU A 88 9.73 10.30 14.54
C GLU A 88 10.13 8.91 13.99
N PRO A 89 9.50 7.78 14.38
CA PRO A 89 9.82 6.48 13.80
C PRO A 89 9.64 6.40 12.27
N VAL A 90 8.64 7.11 11.73
CA VAL A 90 8.39 7.19 10.28
C VAL A 90 9.54 7.91 9.58
N VAL A 91 10.08 8.97 10.19
CA VAL A 91 11.29 9.66 9.69
C VAL A 91 12.51 8.75 9.75
N ILE A 92 12.67 7.93 10.80
CA ILE A 92 13.76 6.94 10.89
C ILE A 92 13.65 5.92 9.76
N PHE A 93 12.45 5.39 9.52
CA PHE A 93 12.17 4.46 8.42
C PHE A 93 12.53 5.09 7.07
N ALA A 94 12.10 6.33 6.83
CA ALA A 94 12.37 7.05 5.60
C ALA A 94 13.86 7.29 5.35
N LYS A 95 14.62 7.64 6.41
CA LYS A 95 16.09 7.78 6.32
C LYS A 95 16.75 6.45 5.94
N ALA A 96 16.37 5.36 6.61
CA ALA A 96 16.90 4.05 6.30
C ALA A 96 16.57 3.63 4.85
N ALA A 97 15.37 3.96 4.35
CA ALA A 97 14.95 3.62 2.99
C ALA A 97 15.77 4.38 1.94
N LEU A 98 16.09 5.64 2.23
CA LEU A 98 16.98 6.47 1.42
C LEU A 98 18.42 5.93 1.42
N GLU A 99 18.95 5.55 2.59
CA GLU A 99 20.28 4.96 2.75
C GLU A 99 20.43 3.64 1.98
N MET A 100 19.38 2.81 1.99
CA MET A 100 19.32 1.56 1.23
C MET A 100 19.06 1.74 -0.27
N GLN A 101 18.79 2.98 -0.73
CA GLN A 101 18.58 3.33 -2.13
C GLN A 101 17.48 2.48 -2.79
N ILE A 102 16.34 2.31 -2.12
CA ILE A 102 15.18 1.64 -2.71
C ILE A 102 14.76 2.42 -3.98
N PRO A 103 14.78 1.80 -5.19
CA PRO A 103 14.77 2.53 -6.46
C PRO A 103 13.65 3.56 -6.66
N SER A 104 12.40 3.21 -6.37
CA SER A 104 11.23 4.08 -6.53
C SER A 104 10.61 4.39 -5.18
N PHE A 105 11.35 5.12 -4.34
CA PHE A 105 10.89 5.55 -3.02
C PHE A 105 10.31 6.97 -3.04
N ARG A 106 9.08 7.12 -2.52
CA ARG A 106 8.40 8.41 -2.33
C ARG A 106 7.42 8.37 -1.16
N VAL A 107 7.10 9.53 -0.59
CA VAL A 107 5.97 9.66 0.33
C VAL A 107 4.64 9.72 -0.43
N HIS A 108 3.58 9.20 0.18
CA HIS A 108 2.27 9.01 -0.43
C HIS A 108 1.16 9.56 0.48
N PRO A 109 0.74 10.82 0.30
CA PRO A 109 -0.25 11.44 1.16
C PRO A 109 -1.69 11.04 0.80
N ALA A 110 -2.60 11.17 1.77
CA ALA A 110 -4.03 11.23 1.53
C ALA A 110 -4.56 12.66 1.64
N TRP A 111 -5.45 13.05 0.73
CA TRP A 111 -6.03 14.39 0.64
C TRP A 111 -7.54 14.38 0.84
N LEU A 112 -8.05 15.35 1.58
CA LEU A 112 -9.48 15.56 1.74
C LEU A 112 -9.96 16.61 0.74
N GLY A 113 -10.85 16.22 -0.17
CA GLY A 113 -11.35 17.11 -1.24
C GLY A 113 -10.29 17.46 -2.31
N GLY A 114 -9.21 16.69 -2.41
CA GLY A 114 -8.09 16.94 -3.33
C GLY A 114 -6.94 17.73 -2.72
N ARG A 115 -5.77 17.69 -3.38
CA ARG A 115 -4.50 18.25 -2.88
C ARG A 115 -4.54 19.74 -2.55
N ASP A 116 -5.26 20.50 -3.36
CA ASP A 116 -5.32 21.96 -3.27
C ASP A 116 -6.51 22.48 -2.45
N ALA A 117 -7.35 21.58 -1.92
CA ALA A 117 -8.47 21.97 -1.08
C ALA A 117 -7.96 22.52 0.25
N ASP A 118 -8.46 23.70 0.64
CA ASP A 118 -8.07 24.35 1.89
C ASP A 118 -8.91 23.84 3.06
N ASN A 119 -8.34 22.94 3.84
CA ASN A 119 -8.92 22.43 5.09
C ASN A 119 -7.81 22.14 6.11
N PRO A 120 -8.14 21.98 7.41
CA PRO A 120 -7.14 21.75 8.45
C PRO A 120 -6.26 20.52 8.21
N TYR A 121 -6.83 19.44 7.65
CA TYR A 121 -6.11 18.19 7.38
C TYR A 121 -5.10 18.34 6.24
N ASN A 122 -5.48 18.98 5.14
CA ASN A 122 -4.58 19.21 4.01
C ASN A 122 -3.46 20.18 4.38
N ARG A 123 -3.75 21.26 5.13
CA ARG A 123 -2.71 22.16 5.66
C ARG A 123 -1.74 21.39 6.54
N LYS A 124 -2.24 20.52 7.43
CA LYS A 124 -1.38 19.70 8.27
C LYS A 124 -0.57 18.68 7.47
N THR A 125 -1.16 18.10 6.43
CA THR A 125 -0.48 17.19 5.51
C THR A 125 0.67 17.89 4.79
N HIS A 126 0.47 19.10 4.28
CA HIS A 126 1.55 19.90 3.69
C HIS A 126 2.70 20.19 4.68
N GLU A 127 2.39 20.53 5.94
CA GLU A 127 3.42 20.69 7.00
C GLU A 127 4.22 19.41 7.24
N ILE A 128 3.56 18.25 7.27
CA ILE A 128 4.25 16.98 7.49
C ILE A 128 5.12 16.64 6.28
N LEU A 129 4.61 16.81 5.06
CA LEU A 129 5.33 16.55 3.83
C LEU A 129 6.59 17.43 3.68
N SER A 130 6.59 18.64 4.23
CA SER A 130 7.77 19.51 4.17
C SER A 130 8.99 18.88 4.87
N VAL A 131 8.77 18.10 5.94
CA VAL A 131 9.84 17.35 6.64
C VAL A 131 10.55 16.38 5.70
N PHE A 132 9.79 15.64 4.89
CA PHE A 132 10.36 14.65 3.95
C PHE A 132 10.95 15.32 2.72
N ASN A 133 10.35 16.42 2.26
CA ASN A 133 10.89 17.22 1.17
C ASN A 133 12.26 17.84 1.54
N GLU A 134 12.43 18.33 2.77
CA GLU A 134 13.73 18.81 3.28
C GLU A 134 14.80 17.70 3.33
N MET A 135 14.38 16.45 3.44
CA MET A 135 15.26 15.27 3.35
C MET A 135 15.55 14.84 1.91
N GLY A 136 14.97 15.51 0.91
CA GLY A 136 15.11 15.17 -0.51
C GLY A 136 14.24 14.00 -0.97
N ILE A 137 13.24 13.60 -0.17
CA ILE A 137 12.33 12.51 -0.52
C ILE A 137 11.15 13.10 -1.31
N PRO A 138 10.89 12.62 -2.55
CA PRO A 138 9.80 13.13 -3.36
C PRO A 138 8.45 12.70 -2.79
N SER A 139 7.40 13.48 -3.11
CA SER A 139 6.00 13.14 -2.82
C SER A 139 5.30 12.74 -4.12
N SER A 140 4.49 11.69 -4.06
CA SER A 140 3.54 11.36 -5.12
C SER A 140 2.31 12.26 -5.05
N ASP A 141 1.42 12.16 -6.04
CA ASP A 141 0.16 12.91 -6.03
C ASP A 141 -0.78 12.50 -4.89
N GLY A 142 -0.59 11.30 -4.33
CA GLY A 142 -1.39 10.79 -3.24
C GLY A 142 -2.78 10.33 -3.67
N ASN A 143 -3.62 10.00 -2.70
CA ASN A 143 -5.01 9.58 -2.93
C ASN A 143 -5.98 10.66 -2.46
N VAL A 144 -7.12 10.77 -3.12
CA VAL A 144 -8.24 11.57 -2.61
C VAL A 144 -9.13 10.64 -1.77
N ILE A 145 -9.35 11.02 -0.52
CA ILE A 145 -10.21 10.24 0.38
C ILE A 145 -11.64 10.30 -0.15
N PHE A 146 -12.28 9.13 -0.27
CA PHE A 146 -13.67 8.99 -0.67
C PHE A 146 -14.56 8.61 0.52
N ALA A 147 -15.87 8.80 0.36
CA ALA A 147 -16.85 8.68 1.43
C ALA A 147 -17.20 7.22 1.77
N ALA A 148 -16.28 6.47 2.38
CA ALA A 148 -16.50 5.10 2.82
C ALA A 148 -15.96 4.82 4.23
N GLY A 149 -16.51 3.80 4.89
CA GLY A 149 -16.03 3.31 6.18
C GLY A 149 -15.84 4.41 7.24
N ASN A 150 -14.63 4.50 7.80
CA ASN A 150 -14.28 5.52 8.80
C ASN A 150 -14.33 6.95 8.25
N ALA A 151 -14.01 7.16 6.97
CA ALA A 151 -14.09 8.49 6.37
C ALA A 151 -15.53 9.01 6.39
N LEU A 152 -16.50 8.19 5.98
CA LEU A 152 -17.92 8.56 6.04
C LEU A 152 -18.37 8.85 7.49
N LYS A 153 -17.84 8.12 8.47
CA LYS A 153 -18.20 8.31 9.88
C LYS A 153 -17.66 9.62 10.48
N TYR A 154 -16.39 9.96 10.21
CA TYR A 154 -15.69 11.05 10.90
C TYR A 154 -15.51 12.32 10.05
N LEU A 155 -15.63 12.20 8.73
CA LEU A 155 -15.40 13.29 7.76
C LEU A 155 -16.63 13.54 6.88
N SER A 156 -17.83 13.07 7.27
CA SER A 156 -19.06 13.22 6.50
C SER A 156 -19.36 14.66 6.07
N GLU A 157 -18.98 15.64 6.89
CA GLU A 157 -19.16 17.07 6.59
C GLU A 157 -18.37 17.57 5.37
N TYR A 158 -17.36 16.80 4.93
CA TYR A 158 -16.52 17.11 3.76
C TYR A 158 -16.97 16.39 2.48
N PHE A 159 -17.99 15.53 2.54
CA PHE A 159 -18.48 14.78 1.39
C PHE A 159 -19.84 15.30 0.93
N ASN A 160 -20.04 15.33 -0.40
CA ASN A 160 -21.35 15.60 -0.97
C ASN A 160 -22.22 14.35 -0.83
N SER A 161 -23.39 14.48 -0.19
CA SER A 161 -24.33 13.37 0.02
C SER A 161 -24.93 12.78 -1.27
N ASN A 162 -24.70 13.43 -2.42
CA ASN A 162 -25.30 13.10 -3.71
C ASN A 162 -24.29 12.51 -4.72
N GLU A 163 -23.03 12.32 -4.32
CA GLU A 163 -22.00 11.71 -5.16
C GLU A 163 -21.80 10.24 -4.77
N GLU A 164 -21.97 9.33 -5.74
CA GLU A 164 -21.49 7.97 -5.61
C GLU A 164 -19.99 7.96 -5.87
N TYR A 165 -19.22 7.50 -4.89
CA TYR A 165 -17.77 7.35 -5.04
C TYR A 165 -17.47 5.92 -5.47
N GLU A 166 -16.97 5.75 -6.69
CA GLU A 166 -16.45 4.45 -7.15
C GLU A 166 -15.15 4.13 -6.40
N ASN A 167 -15.04 2.91 -5.88
CA ASN A 167 -13.81 2.43 -5.26
C ASN A 167 -12.89 1.86 -6.35
N GLU A 168 -11.72 2.48 -6.56
CA GLU A 168 -10.73 2.06 -7.56
C GLU A 168 -10.18 0.63 -7.31
N TYR A 169 -10.38 0.09 -6.11
CA TYR A 169 -10.00 -1.28 -5.75
C TYR A 169 -11.15 -2.30 -5.95
N THR A 170 -12.31 -1.90 -6.46
CA THR A 170 -13.37 -2.85 -6.80
C THR A 170 -12.97 -3.65 -8.04
N GLU A 171 -12.64 -4.93 -7.82
CA GLU A 171 -12.34 -5.87 -8.89
C GLU A 171 -13.64 -6.25 -9.62
N LYS A 172 -13.62 -6.20 -10.95
CA LYS A 172 -14.69 -6.72 -11.81
C LYS A 172 -14.27 -8.09 -12.33
N ASN A 173 -15.10 -9.11 -12.14
CA ASN A 173 -14.78 -10.48 -12.55
C ASN A 173 -14.80 -10.67 -14.08
N SER A 174 -15.33 -9.71 -14.85
CA SER A 174 -15.44 -9.80 -16.31
C SER A 174 -14.13 -9.58 -17.08
N ASP A 175 -13.12 -8.91 -16.47
CA ASP A 175 -11.77 -8.77 -17.03
C ASP A 175 -10.73 -8.66 -15.90
N ILE A 176 -10.28 -9.82 -15.40
CA ILE A 176 -9.37 -9.92 -14.25
C ILE A 176 -7.97 -9.43 -14.65
N VAL A 177 -7.74 -8.13 -14.48
CA VAL A 177 -6.44 -7.47 -14.69
C VAL A 177 -5.59 -7.43 -13.40
N ALA A 178 -6.22 -7.67 -12.25
CA ALA A 178 -5.60 -7.75 -10.93
C ALA A 178 -6.38 -8.74 -10.05
N ILE A 179 -5.73 -9.24 -9.01
CA ILE A 179 -6.36 -10.00 -7.93
C ILE A 179 -5.87 -9.46 -6.59
N SER A 180 -6.77 -9.36 -5.62
CA SER A 180 -6.49 -9.03 -4.23
C SER A 180 -6.68 -10.27 -3.37
N VAL A 181 -5.77 -10.45 -2.42
CA VAL A 181 -5.87 -11.53 -1.44
C VAL A 181 -6.04 -10.92 -0.07
N GLU A 182 -7.20 -11.14 0.52
CA GLU A 182 -7.55 -10.62 1.82
C GLU A 182 -6.80 -11.39 2.94
N PRO A 183 -6.64 -10.81 4.15
CA PRO A 183 -5.94 -11.47 5.25
C PRO A 183 -6.55 -12.82 5.68
N ASN A 184 -7.85 -13.01 5.44
CA ASN A 184 -8.56 -14.27 5.68
C ASN A 184 -8.38 -15.31 4.56
N GLY A 185 -7.61 -14.97 3.53
CA GLY A 185 -7.30 -15.80 2.37
C GLY A 185 -8.32 -15.73 1.24
N ASP A 186 -9.37 -14.90 1.36
CA ASP A 186 -10.35 -14.72 0.29
C ASP A 186 -9.70 -14.04 -0.92
N VAL A 187 -10.08 -14.49 -2.12
CA VAL A 187 -9.61 -13.97 -3.41
C VAL A 187 -10.63 -14.35 -4.48
N LEU A 188 -11.14 -13.36 -5.22
CA LEU A 188 -12.28 -13.57 -6.14
C LEU A 188 -13.41 -14.33 -5.42
N ASP A 189 -13.95 -15.38 -6.03
CA ASP A 189 -15.00 -16.25 -5.44
C ASP A 189 -14.43 -17.42 -4.59
N GLY A 190 -13.13 -17.40 -4.28
CA GLY A 190 -12.42 -18.51 -3.64
C GLY A 190 -11.66 -18.13 -2.37
N ASN A 191 -10.96 -19.12 -1.79
CA ASN A 191 -10.09 -18.90 -0.64
C ASN A 191 -8.82 -19.78 -0.73
N ILE A 192 -7.64 -19.16 -0.62
CA ILE A 192 -6.34 -19.83 -0.81
C ILE A 192 -5.98 -20.87 0.27
N TYR A 193 -6.70 -20.88 1.40
CA TYR A 193 -6.56 -21.92 2.41
C TYR A 193 -7.43 -23.15 2.11
N LYS A 194 -8.38 -23.04 1.18
CA LYS A 194 -9.31 -24.12 0.81
C LYS A 194 -9.01 -24.72 -0.56
N SER A 195 -8.51 -23.91 -1.50
CA SER A 195 -8.28 -24.31 -2.89
C SER A 195 -6.97 -23.76 -3.43
N ASP A 196 -6.38 -24.41 -4.43
CA ASP A 196 -5.18 -23.88 -5.08
C ASP A 196 -5.52 -22.59 -5.84
N ILE A 197 -4.63 -21.60 -5.79
CA ILE A 197 -4.84 -20.31 -6.46
C ILE A 197 -5.08 -20.47 -7.97
N ILE A 198 -4.45 -21.45 -8.63
CA ILE A 198 -4.67 -21.68 -10.06
C ILE A 198 -6.08 -22.18 -10.32
N ASP A 199 -6.61 -23.05 -9.44
CA ASP A 199 -7.97 -23.56 -9.56
C ASP A 199 -8.99 -22.43 -9.32
N ILE A 200 -8.72 -21.51 -8.38
CA ILE A 200 -9.57 -20.34 -8.14
C ILE A 200 -9.63 -19.46 -9.40
N LEU A 201 -8.47 -19.13 -9.97
CA LEU A 201 -8.39 -18.27 -11.16
C LEU A 201 -9.06 -18.89 -12.39
N GLN A 202 -9.04 -20.22 -12.54
CA GLN A 202 -9.65 -20.91 -13.67
C GLN A 202 -11.17 -21.07 -13.55
N ASN A 203 -11.70 -21.07 -12.34
CA ASN A 203 -13.12 -21.31 -12.06
C ASN A 203 -13.89 -20.04 -11.69
N CYS A 204 -13.24 -18.88 -11.70
CA CYS A 204 -13.91 -17.61 -11.43
C CYS A 204 -14.99 -17.34 -12.49
N VAL A 205 -16.19 -17.00 -12.01
CA VAL A 205 -17.34 -16.71 -12.88
C VAL A 205 -17.29 -15.21 -13.19
N PRO A 206 -17.29 -14.80 -14.47
CA PRO A 206 -17.39 -13.40 -14.83
C PRO A 206 -18.63 -12.75 -14.22
N ASP A 207 -18.53 -11.51 -13.77
CA ASP A 207 -19.72 -10.74 -13.40
C ASP A 207 -20.59 -10.58 -14.65
N ASP A 208 -21.88 -10.90 -14.55
CA ASP A 208 -22.83 -10.70 -15.64
C ASP A 208 -22.84 -9.21 -16.07
N GLU A 209 -22.73 -8.94 -17.38
CA GLU A 209 -22.82 -7.58 -17.97
C GLU A 209 -24.17 -6.89 -17.73
#